data_AF-A0A434D108-F1
#
_entry.id   AF-A0A434D108-F1
#
_cell.length_a   1.000
_cell.length_b   1.000
_cell.length_c   1.000
_cell.angle_alpha   90.00
_cell.angle_beta   90.00
_cell.angle_gamma   90.00
#
_symmetry.space_group_name_H-M   'P 1'
#
loop_
_entity.id
_entity.type
_entity.pdbx_description
1 polymer ?
#
loop_
_entity_poly.entity_id
_entity_poly.type
_entity_poly.pdbx_seq_one_letter_code
_entity_poly.pdbx_strand_id
1 'polypeptide(L)' 'LYLWLEDVEGERALAWAAGQSAKTLKHFSGTQFERDRATLKAGLFPKRRRISPGRVAWLESDIRAWMETRSESRTA' A
#
# COMPACT_ATOMS: atom_id res chain seq x y z
N LEU A 1 6.80 21.84 -21.05
CA LEU A 1 7.84 20.86 -20.63
C LEU A 1 7.93 20.86 -19.11
N TYR A 2 8.06 19.70 -18.48
CA TYR A 2 8.10 19.54 -17.02
C TYR A 2 9.52 19.64 -16.42
N LEU A 3 10.48 20.26 -17.11
CA LEU A 3 11.89 20.41 -16.69
C LEU A 3 12.09 20.93 -15.26
N TRP A 4 11.17 21.75 -14.77
CA TRP A 4 11.17 22.28 -13.41
C TRP A 4 10.90 21.24 -12.32
N LEU A 5 10.45 20.03 -12.66
CA LEU A 5 10.37 18.91 -11.72
C LEU A 5 11.76 18.31 -11.43
N GLU A 6 12.75 18.55 -12.29
CA GLU A 6 14.13 18.09 -12.09
C GLU A 6 14.82 18.84 -10.94
N ASP A 7 14.42 20.09 -10.70
CA ASP A 7 14.78 20.81 -9.48
C ASP A 7 13.90 20.30 -8.34
N VAL A 8 14.26 19.13 -7.79
CA VAL A 8 13.45 18.39 -6.81
C VAL A 8 13.21 19.16 -5.50
N GLU A 9 14.08 20.13 -5.19
CA GLU A 9 13.96 21.00 -4.01
C GLU A 9 13.31 22.35 -4.34
N GLY A 10 13.12 22.66 -5.63
CA GLY A 10 12.50 23.89 -6.09
C GLY A 10 11.06 24.02 -5.57
N GLU A 11 10.70 25.22 -5.11
CA GLU A 11 9.40 25.51 -4.50
C GLU A 11 8.23 25.05 -5.37
N ARG A 12 8.34 25.24 -6.69
CA ARG A 12 7.32 24.82 -7.66
C ARG A 12 7.17 23.29 -7.73
N ALA A 13 8.30 22.56 -7.74
CA ALA A 13 8.33 21.10 -7.74
C ALA A 13 7.68 20.54 -6.48
N LEU A 14 8.03 21.10 -5.32
CA LEU A 14 7.47 20.72 -4.02
C LEU A 14 5.97 21.00 -3.94
N ALA A 15 5.51 22.18 -4.34
CA ALA A 15 4.09 22.54 -4.33
C ALA A 15 3.27 21.60 -5.24
N TRP A 16 3.80 21.25 -6.42
CA TRP A 16 3.15 20.29 -7.29
C TRP A 16 3.12 18.88 -6.69
N ALA A 17 4.24 18.39 -6.14
CA ALA A 17 4.32 17.08 -5.51
C ALA A 17 3.35 16.96 -4.33
N ALA A 18 3.29 17.98 -3.47
CA ALA A 18 2.31 18.07 -2.39
C ALA A 18 0.87 18.03 -2.92
N GLY A 19 0.59 18.75 -4.01
CA GLY A 19 -0.71 18.70 -4.69
C GLY A 19 -1.06 17.31 -5.23
N GLN A 20 -0.10 16.56 -5.76
CA GLN A 20 -0.33 15.17 -6.19
C GLN A 20 -0.55 14.25 -4.99
N SER A 21 0.29 14.33 -3.96
CA SER A 21 0.15 13.52 -2.75
C SER A 21 -1.19 13.77 -2.06
N ALA A 22 -1.65 15.02 -1.97
CA ALA A 22 -2.95 15.36 -1.39
C ALA A 22 -4.11 14.73 -2.18
N LYS A 23 -4.04 14.74 -3.52
CA LYS A 23 -5.02 14.06 -4.37
C LYS A 23 -5.01 12.56 -4.12
N THR A 24 -3.85 11.92 -4.07
CA THR A 24 -3.73 10.49 -3.79
C THR A 24 -4.29 10.14 -2.42
N LEU A 25 -3.92 10.87 -1.37
CA LEU A 25 -4.43 10.64 -0.03
C LEU A 25 -5.96 10.75 0.01
N LYS A 26 -6.52 11.82 -0.55
CA LYS A 26 -7.99 12.00 -0.61
C LYS A 26 -8.73 10.79 -1.19
N HIS A 27 -8.15 10.11 -2.19
CA HIS A 27 -8.79 8.97 -2.84
C HIS A 27 -8.50 7.63 -2.16
N PHE A 28 -7.32 7.48 -1.54
CA PHE A 28 -6.83 6.17 -1.08
C PHE A 28 -6.66 6.04 0.44
N SER A 29 -6.82 7.09 1.25
CA SER A 29 -6.56 7.07 2.70
C SER A 29 -7.82 6.94 3.58
N GLY A 30 -8.85 6.22 3.10
CA GLY A 30 -10.09 6.01 3.85
C GLY A 30 -9.98 4.96 4.98
N THR A 31 -11.09 4.68 5.67
CA THR A 31 -11.14 3.72 6.80
C THR A 31 -10.64 2.32 6.45
N GLN A 32 -10.89 1.85 5.23
CA GLN A 32 -10.37 0.55 4.76
C GLN A 32 -8.84 0.55 4.69
N PHE A 33 -8.24 1.63 4.22
CA PHE A 33 -6.79 1.78 4.14
C PHE A 33 -6.14 1.73 5.53
N GLU A 34 -6.68 2.43 6.53
CA GLU A 34 -6.12 2.38 7.88
C GLU A 34 -6.26 0.99 8.51
N ARG A 35 -7.37 0.28 8.26
CA ARG A 35 -7.55 -1.11 8.72
C ARG A 35 -6.54 -2.07 8.09
N ASP A 36 -6.33 -1.99 6.78
CA ASP A 36 -5.36 -2.85 6.09
C ASP A 36 -3.93 -2.47 6.50
N ARG A 37 -3.62 -1.18 6.67
CA ARG A 37 -2.34 -0.71 7.20
C ARG A 37 -2.07 -1.24 8.61
N ALA A 38 -3.06 -1.23 9.50
CA ALA A 38 -2.94 -1.80 10.84
C ALA A 38 -2.70 -3.31 10.80
N THR A 39 -3.41 -4.03 9.92
CA THR A 39 -3.23 -5.48 9.69
C THR A 39 -1.81 -5.80 9.23
N LEU A 40 -1.29 -5.03 8.28
CA LEU A 40 0.08 -5.18 7.78
C LEU A 40 1.12 -4.87 8.87
N LYS A 41 0.93 -3.80 9.65
CA LYS A 41 1.83 -3.44 10.77
C LYS A 41 1.85 -4.48 11.88
N ALA A 42 0.69 -5.08 12.18
CA ALA A 42 0.58 -6.13 13.19
C ALA A 42 1.14 -7.48 12.73
N GLY A 43 1.60 -7.61 11.47
CA GLY A 43 2.13 -8.86 10.94
C GLY A 43 1.05 -9.94 10.74
N LEU A 44 -0.22 -9.55 10.66
CA LEU A 44 -1.37 -10.45 10.52
C LEU A 44 -1.63 -10.86 9.06
N PHE A 45 -0.93 -10.26 8.10
CA PHE A 45 -0.99 -10.65 6.70
C PHE A 45 0.09 -11.69 6.37
N PRO A 46 -0.18 -12.67 5.47
CA PRO A 46 0.81 -13.67 5.08
C PRO A 46 2.16 -13.08 4.66
N LYS A 47 3.23 -13.71 5.16
CA LYS A 47 4.61 -13.27 4.87
C LYS A 47 4.98 -13.54 3.41
N ARG A 48 5.59 -12.55 2.77
CA ARG A 48 6.18 -12.67 1.44
C ARG A 48 7.38 -13.62 1.47
N ARG A 49 7.50 -14.46 0.43
CA ARG A 49 8.66 -15.32 0.20
C ARG A 49 9.47 -14.76 -0.97
N ARG A 50 10.79 -14.72 -0.81
CA ARG A 50 11.72 -14.29 -1.86
C ARG A 50 12.04 -15.49 -2.76
N ILE A 51 11.83 -15.34 -4.07
CA ILE A 51 12.16 -16.35 -5.07
C ILE A 51 13.54 -16.06 -5.68
N SER A 52 13.77 -14.80 -6.06
CA SER A 52 15.04 -14.32 -6.61
C SER A 52 15.19 -12.81 -6.34
N PRO A 53 16.33 -12.16 -6.67
CA PRO A 53 16.43 -10.71 -6.60
C PRO A 53 15.31 -10.03 -7.40
N GLY A 54 14.60 -9.08 -6.77
CA GLY A 54 13.46 -8.39 -7.38
C GLY A 54 12.19 -9.23 -7.56
N ARG A 55 12.17 -10.51 -7.14
CA ARG A 55 11.00 -11.39 -7.30
C ARG A 55 10.56 -11.98 -5.97
N VAL A 56 9.36 -11.60 -5.57
CA VAL A 56 8.70 -12.10 -4.36
C VAL A 56 7.33 -12.66 -4.72
N ALA A 57 6.85 -13.61 -3.93
CA ALA A 57 5.51 -14.16 -4.06
C ALA A 57 4.94 -14.48 -2.67
N TRP A 58 3.66 -14.81 -2.64
CA TRP A 58 3.02 -15.42 -1.49
C TRP A 58 2.72 -16.88 -1.81
N LEU A 59 2.77 -17.74 -0.79
CA LEU A 59 2.30 -19.10 -0.94
C LEU A 59 0.77 -19.06 -1.05
N GLU A 60 0.21 -19.74 -2.06
CA GLU A 60 -1.23 -19.72 -2.30
C GLU A 60 -2.03 -20.21 -1.08
N SER A 61 -1.57 -21.28 -0.41
CA SER A 61 -2.23 -21.81 0.79
C SER A 61 -2.32 -20.79 1.92
N ASP A 62 -1.26 -19.99 2.12
CA ASP A 62 -1.22 -18.98 3.18
C ASP A 62 -2.22 -17.84 2.88
N ILE A 63 -2.34 -17.46 1.60
CA ILE A 63 -3.31 -16.45 1.15
C ILE A 63 -4.74 -16.97 1.25
N ARG A 64 -4.98 -18.21 0.82
CA ARG A 64 -6.31 -18.85 0.87
C ARG A 64 -6.81 -18.96 2.31
N ALA A 65 -5.99 -19.50 3.21
CA ALA A 65 -6.32 -19.60 4.63
C ALA A 65 -6.64 -18.21 5.25
N TRP A 66 -5.86 -17.19 4.91
CA TRP A 66 -6.12 -15.82 5.38
C TRP A 66 -7.44 -15.23 4.85
N MET A 67 -7.79 -15.50 3.58
CA MET A 67 -9.07 -15.05 2.99
C MET A 67 -10.27 -15.72 3.65
N GLU A 68 -10.15 -17.01 3.99
CA GLU A 68 -11.17 -17.77 4.70
C GLU A 68 -11.41 -17.19 6.10
N THR A 69 -10.36 -16.94 6.89
CA THR A 69 -10.47 -16.31 8.23
C THR A 69 -11.15 -14.93 8.18
N ARG A 70 -10.86 -14.11 7.14
CA ARG A 70 -11.53 -12.80 6.96
C ARG A 70 -13.00 -12.92 6.54
N SER A 71 -13.36 -13.99 5.84
CA SER A 71 -14.74 -14.20 5.38
C SER A 71 -15.63 -14.60 6.55
N GLU A 72 -15.15 -15.51 7.39
CA GLU A 72 -15.82 -15.93 8.64
C GLU A 72 -16.06 -14.74 9.58
N SER A 73 -15.06 -13.86 9.72
CA SER A 73 -15.14 -12.64 10.56
C SER A 73 -16.13 -11.57 10.06
N ARG A 74 -16.66 -11.68 8.84
CA ARG A 74 -17.63 -10.73 8.26
C ARG A 74 -19.08 -11.21 8.35
N THR A 75 -19.27 -12.50 8.58
CA THR A 75 -20.58 -13.16 8.68
C THR A 75 -21.02 -13.43 10.12
N ALA A 76 -20.13 -13.25 11.09
CA ALA A 76 -20.42 -13.28 12.54
C ALA A 76 -20.71 -11.87 13.07
#